data_AF-A0A962ZEW1-F1
#
_entry.id   AF-A0A962ZEW1-F1
#
_cell.length_a   1.000
_cell.length_b   1.000
_cell.length_c   1.000
_cell.angle_alpha   90.00
_cell.angle_beta   90.00
_cell.angle_gamma   90.00
#
_symmetry.space_group_name_H-M   'P 1'
#
loop_
_entity.id
_entity.type
_entity.pdbx_description
1 polymer ?
#
loop_
_entity_poly.entity_id
_entity_poly.type
_entity_poly.pdbx_seq_one_letter_code
_entity_poly.pdbx_strand_id
1 'polypeptide(L)'
;MSHILIVEDEPVIRGALRKLLERHDHQVAEAESVEQACGTALSEYDLVISDLRLPGAPGTELIGSAGNTPVLIMTSYASLRSAVDAMKQGAVDYIAKPFDHEEMVSAVERILGQKKAARPAARNTSTNKEGSRNNAPVLLGDSEAMSALRHRIERVAASDNPVLITGEAGSGKELVASIVHQQSSRHRGPLITVSCAALPADQLESEIFGHEKGAFAGAQANHRGLAESAHGGTLFLEDIDALPLEAQTRLLRLLADQEI
;
A
#
# COMPACT_ATOMS: atom_id res chain seq x y z
N MET A 1 -24.99 -2.54 7.45
CA MET A 1 -25.20 -1.87 6.16
C MET A 1 -24.40 -0.58 6.15
N SER A 2 -23.40 -0.54 5.27
CA SER A 2 -22.63 0.66 4.96
C SER A 2 -23.04 1.13 3.57
N HIS A 3 -23.04 2.44 3.34
CA HIS A 3 -23.39 3.02 2.04
C HIS A 3 -22.13 3.27 1.22
N ILE A 4 -21.99 2.66 0.05
CA ILE A 4 -20.77 2.69 -0.76
C ILE A 4 -21.06 3.33 -2.11
N LEU A 5 -20.24 4.28 -2.53
CA LEU A 5 -20.29 4.83 -3.89
C LEU A 5 -19.25 4.13 -4.76
N ILE A 6 -19.66 3.61 -5.92
CA ILE A 6 -18.75 3.11 -6.96
C ILE A 6 -18.66 4.15 -8.08
N VAL A 7 -17.45 4.54 -8.45
CA VAL A 7 -17.16 5.41 -9.59
C VAL A 7 -16.31 4.64 -10.61
N GLU A 8 -16.94 4.24 -11.71
CA GLU A 8 -16.38 3.34 -12.71
C GLU A 8 -17.06 3.63 -14.05
N ASP A 9 -16.32 3.83 -15.14
CA ASP A 9 -16.93 4.14 -16.44
C ASP A 9 -17.39 2.88 -17.18
N GLU A 10 -16.73 1.73 -16.97
CA GLU A 10 -17.11 0.48 -17.60
C GLU A 10 -18.37 -0.14 -16.93
N PRO A 11 -19.53 -0.19 -17.62
CA PRO A 11 -20.79 -0.64 -17.02
C PRO A 11 -20.77 -2.12 -16.59
N VAL A 12 -19.95 -2.94 -17.25
CA VAL A 12 -19.78 -4.35 -16.91
C VAL A 12 -19.08 -4.51 -15.56
N ILE A 13 -17.98 -3.79 -15.35
CA ILE A 13 -17.20 -3.81 -14.10
C ILE A 13 -18.04 -3.20 -12.97
N ARG A 14 -18.65 -2.04 -13.23
CA ARG A 14 -19.53 -1.35 -12.26
C ARG A 14 -20.68 -2.24 -11.80
N GLY A 15 -21.36 -2.91 -12.74
CA GLY A 15 -22.45 -3.83 -12.45
C GLY A 15 -22.02 -5.10 -11.72
N ALA A 16 -20.81 -5.61 -11.97
CA ALA A 16 -20.25 -6.75 -11.24
C ALA A 16 -19.93 -6.38 -9.79
N LEU A 17 -19.27 -5.25 -9.57
CA LEU A 17 -18.94 -4.72 -8.24
C LEU A 17 -20.19 -4.42 -7.42
N ARG A 18 -21.21 -3.80 -8.02
CA ARG A 18 -22.49 -3.56 -7.37
C ARG A 18 -23.11 -4.86 -6.86
N LYS A 19 -23.22 -5.88 -7.72
CA LYS A 19 -23.78 -7.19 -7.34
C LYS A 19 -22.97 -7.86 -6.25
N LEU A 20 -21.64 -7.75 -6.29
CA LEU A 20 -20.77 -8.27 -5.25
C LEU A 20 -21.07 -7.60 -3.91
N LEU A 21 -21.02 -6.27 -3.83
CA LEU A 21 -21.20 -5.55 -2.57
C LEU A 21 -22.63 -5.66 -2.02
N GLU A 22 -23.65 -5.67 -2.88
CA GLU A 22 -25.05 -5.91 -2.46
C GLU A 22 -25.24 -7.31 -1.85
N ARG A 23 -24.54 -8.34 -2.36
CA ARG A 23 -24.55 -9.70 -1.77
C ARG A 23 -23.90 -9.75 -0.39
N HIS A 24 -23.06 -8.78 -0.06
CA HIS A 24 -22.40 -8.62 1.24
C HIS A 24 -23.10 -7.55 2.12
N ASP A 25 -24.41 -7.33 1.93
CA ASP A 25 -25.25 -6.44 2.77
C ASP A 25 -24.80 -4.97 2.80
N HIS A 26 -24.25 -4.48 1.68
CA HIS A 26 -23.97 -3.05 1.47
C HIS A 26 -25.03 -2.39 0.58
N GLN A 27 -25.29 -1.10 0.84
CA GLN A 27 -26.06 -0.27 -0.08
C GLN A 27 -25.09 0.39 -1.05
N VAL A 28 -25.37 0.32 -2.36
CA VAL A 28 -24.46 0.77 -3.40
C VAL A 28 -25.09 1.87 -4.25
N ALA A 29 -24.39 2.98 -4.40
CA ALA A 29 -24.65 3.99 -5.41
C ALA A 29 -23.60 3.90 -6.54
N GLU A 30 -23.97 4.37 -7.73
CA GLU A 30 -23.13 4.28 -8.93
C GLU A 30 -22.93 5.66 -9.56
N ALA A 31 -21.72 5.91 -10.04
CA ALA A 31 -21.36 7.04 -10.90
C ALA A 31 -20.41 6.57 -12.01
N GLU A 32 -20.46 7.24 -13.15
CA GLU A 32 -19.66 6.91 -14.33
C GLU A 32 -18.43 7.81 -14.49
N SER A 33 -18.39 8.92 -13.74
CA SER A 33 -17.29 9.89 -13.80
C SER A 33 -17.13 10.64 -12.47
N VAL A 34 -15.99 11.32 -12.32
CA VAL A 34 -15.69 12.19 -11.18
C VAL A 34 -16.72 13.32 -11.07
N GLU A 35 -17.15 13.90 -12.20
CA GLU A 35 -18.12 15.00 -12.22
C GLU A 35 -19.48 14.54 -11.69
N GLN A 36 -19.93 13.35 -12.09
CA GLN A 36 -21.18 12.78 -11.59
C GLN A 36 -21.08 12.46 -10.09
N ALA A 37 -19.95 11.90 -9.64
CA ALA A 37 -19.71 11.61 -8.23
C ALA A 37 -19.68 12.89 -7.37
N CYS A 38 -18.98 13.94 -7.82
CA CYS A 38 -18.92 15.24 -7.15
C CYS A 38 -20.27 16.00 -7.16
N GLY A 39 -21.19 15.66 -8.08
CA GLY A 39 -22.57 16.14 -8.05
C GLY A 39 -23.41 15.57 -6.90
N THR A 40 -22.90 14.56 -6.19
CA THR A 40 -23.51 13.97 -5.00
C THR A 40 -22.80 14.40 -3.72
N ALA A 41 -23.46 14.21 -2.57
CA ALA A 41 -22.85 14.48 -1.27
C ALA A 41 -21.88 13.33 -0.87
N LEU A 42 -20.62 13.40 -1.30
CA LEU A 42 -19.59 12.38 -1.02
C LEU A 42 -19.42 12.08 0.48
N SER A 43 -19.76 13.04 1.35
CA SER A 43 -19.73 12.90 2.81
C SER A 43 -20.83 11.99 3.39
N GLU A 44 -21.87 11.66 2.62
CA GLU A 44 -22.95 10.77 3.03
C GLU A 44 -22.61 9.28 2.85
N TYR A 45 -21.55 8.99 2.10
CA TYR A 45 -21.08 7.63 1.90
C TYR A 45 -20.12 7.18 3.00
N ASP A 46 -20.11 5.88 3.26
CA ASP A 46 -19.18 5.26 4.17
C ASP A 46 -17.82 4.95 3.53
N LEU A 47 -17.81 4.73 2.22
CA LEU A 47 -16.66 4.44 1.38
C LEU A 47 -16.95 4.89 -0.05
N VAL A 48 -15.94 5.47 -0.71
CA VAL A 48 -15.93 5.67 -2.17
C VAL A 48 -14.93 4.69 -2.78
N ILE A 49 -15.35 3.94 -3.78
CA ILE A 49 -14.50 3.06 -4.58
C ILE A 49 -14.44 3.67 -5.98
N SER A 50 -13.26 4.02 -6.46
CA SER A 50 -13.11 4.69 -7.76
C SER A 50 -12.09 3.99 -8.64
N ASP A 51 -12.35 3.85 -9.94
CA ASP A 51 -11.26 3.64 -10.90
C ASP A 51 -10.34 4.86 -10.89
N LEU A 52 -9.04 4.61 -10.96
CA LEU A 52 -8.01 5.62 -11.17
C LEU A 52 -8.21 6.36 -12.50
N ARG A 53 -8.53 5.63 -13.57
CA ARG A 53 -8.70 6.18 -14.91
C ARG A 53 -10.18 6.24 -15.25
N LEU A 54 -10.74 7.43 -15.10
CA LEU A 54 -12.08 7.75 -15.55
C LEU A 54 -12.00 8.67 -16.78
N PRO A 55 -13.05 8.72 -17.61
CA PRO A 55 -13.16 9.72 -18.65
C PRO A 55 -13.22 11.11 -18.01
N GLY A 56 -12.31 12.01 -18.43
CA GLY A 56 -12.18 13.34 -17.86
C GLY A 56 -11.14 13.37 -16.74
N ALA A 57 -11.58 13.73 -15.52
CA ALA A 57 -10.70 13.80 -14.35
C ALA A 57 -10.30 12.40 -13.83
N PRO A 58 -9.07 12.23 -13.30
CA PRO A 58 -8.67 10.97 -12.67
C PRO A 58 -9.41 10.75 -11.35
N GLY A 59 -9.67 9.49 -11.00
CA GLY A 59 -10.41 9.14 -9.79
C GLY A 59 -9.76 9.60 -8.49
N THR A 60 -8.46 9.88 -8.48
CA THR A 60 -7.76 10.44 -7.32
C THR A 60 -8.24 11.85 -6.96
N GLU A 61 -8.86 12.60 -7.87
CA GLU A 61 -9.46 13.90 -7.54
C GLU A 61 -10.62 13.78 -6.53
N LEU A 62 -11.25 12.61 -6.44
CA LEU A 62 -12.27 12.34 -5.45
C LEU A 62 -11.71 12.33 -4.02
N ILE A 63 -10.40 12.07 -3.84
CA ILE A 63 -9.78 12.06 -2.52
C ILE A 63 -9.86 13.46 -1.87
N GLY A 64 -9.56 14.50 -2.64
CA GLY A 64 -9.69 15.88 -2.18
C GLY A 64 -11.14 16.30 -1.92
N SER A 65 -12.07 15.79 -2.72
CA SER A 65 -13.50 16.15 -2.66
C SER A 65 -14.28 15.37 -1.59
N ALA A 66 -13.82 14.18 -1.21
CA ALA A 66 -14.48 13.28 -0.26
C ALA A 66 -14.28 13.66 1.22
N GLY A 67 -13.34 14.57 1.51
CA GLY A 67 -13.07 15.05 2.87
C GLY A 67 -12.67 13.92 3.81
N ASN A 68 -13.55 13.55 4.75
CA ASN A 68 -13.32 12.46 5.71
C ASN A 68 -13.82 11.09 5.24
N THR A 69 -14.49 11.01 4.09
CA THR A 69 -14.93 9.72 3.53
C THR A 69 -13.72 9.02 2.91
N PRO A 70 -13.40 7.78 3.32
CA PRO A 70 -12.27 7.04 2.76
C PRO A 70 -12.50 6.75 1.28
N VAL A 71 -11.43 6.85 0.49
CA VAL A 71 -11.43 6.57 -0.95
C VAL A 71 -10.49 5.41 -1.25
N LEU A 72 -11.03 4.32 -1.78
CA LEU A 72 -10.33 3.15 -2.29
C LEU A 72 -10.17 3.30 -3.81
N ILE A 73 -8.94 3.20 -4.31
CA ILE A 73 -8.64 3.33 -5.73
C ILE A 73 -8.46 1.95 -6.38
N MET A 74 -9.11 1.73 -7.52
CA MET A 74 -8.94 0.54 -8.36
C MET A 74 -8.22 0.91 -9.67
N THR A 75 -7.44 0.02 -10.27
CA THR A 75 -6.89 0.29 -11.61
C THR A 75 -6.44 -0.95 -12.38
N SER A 76 -6.66 -0.96 -13.69
CA SER A 76 -6.10 -1.95 -14.63
C SER A 76 -4.62 -1.73 -14.94
N TYR A 77 -4.08 -0.55 -14.63
CA TYR A 77 -2.65 -0.25 -14.72
C TYR A 77 -2.06 -0.29 -13.32
N ALA A 78 -1.93 -1.52 -12.83
CA ALA A 78 -1.29 -1.86 -11.57
C ALA A 78 0.23 -1.61 -11.65
N SER A 79 0.60 -0.34 -11.71
CA SER A 79 1.99 0.10 -11.57
C SER A 79 2.19 0.60 -10.15
N LEU A 80 3.33 0.27 -9.54
CA LEU A 80 3.64 0.73 -8.19
C LEU A 80 3.59 2.27 -8.08
N ARG A 81 3.92 2.98 -9.17
CA ARG A 81 3.77 4.44 -9.27
C ARG A 81 2.33 4.90 -9.07
N SER A 82 1.35 4.27 -9.74
CA SER A 82 -0.05 4.68 -9.61
C SER A 82 -0.60 4.39 -8.22
N ALA A 83 -0.17 3.28 -7.60
CA ALA A 83 -0.50 2.97 -6.21
C ALA A 83 0.11 3.99 -5.24
N VAL A 84 1.41 4.26 -5.34
CA VAL A 84 2.12 5.21 -4.47
C VAL A 84 1.57 6.63 -4.63
N ASP A 85 1.29 7.07 -5.86
CA ASP A 85 0.75 8.40 -6.12
C ASP A 85 -0.68 8.55 -5.59
N ALA A 86 -1.50 7.48 -5.62
CA ALA A 86 -2.83 7.46 -5.01
C ALA A 86 -2.76 7.52 -3.48
N MET A 87 -1.87 6.72 -2.87
CA MET A 87 -1.68 6.72 -1.41
C MET A 87 -1.14 8.06 -0.90
N LYS A 88 -0.20 8.69 -1.63
CA LYS A 88 0.31 10.05 -1.31
C LYS A 88 -0.78 11.12 -1.37
N GLN A 89 -1.77 10.95 -2.25
CA GLN A 89 -2.91 11.86 -2.35
C GLN A 89 -3.93 11.65 -1.23
N GLY A 90 -3.81 10.58 -0.43
CA GLY A 90 -4.66 10.30 0.73
C GLY A 90 -5.68 9.19 0.50
N ALA A 91 -5.53 8.37 -0.55
CA ALA A 91 -6.32 7.15 -0.68
C ALA A 91 -6.11 6.26 0.55
N VAL A 92 -7.19 5.66 1.05
CA VAL A 92 -7.11 4.77 2.22
C VAL A 92 -6.42 3.46 1.86
N ASP A 93 -6.54 3.06 0.59
CA ASP A 93 -6.11 1.79 0.08
C ASP A 93 -6.18 1.77 -1.45
N TYR A 94 -5.63 0.72 -2.05
CA TYR A 94 -5.52 0.55 -3.49
C TYR A 94 -5.67 -0.92 -3.90
N ILE A 95 -6.35 -1.19 -5.03
CA ILE A 95 -6.53 -2.53 -5.58
C ILE A 95 -6.22 -2.57 -7.08
N ALA A 96 -5.46 -3.58 -7.48
CA ALA A 96 -5.15 -3.86 -8.88
C ALA A 96 -6.28 -4.65 -9.55
N LYS A 97 -6.67 -4.28 -10.78
CA LYS A 97 -7.50 -5.10 -11.66
C LYS A 97 -6.57 -6.01 -12.50
N PRO A 98 -6.89 -7.30 -12.69
CA PRO A 98 -8.05 -7.99 -12.16
C PRO A 98 -7.88 -8.35 -10.67
N PHE A 99 -8.92 -8.10 -9.88
CA PHE A 99 -9.02 -8.55 -8.49
C PHE A 99 -10.03 -9.69 -8.41
N ASP A 100 -9.88 -10.56 -7.41
CA ASP A 100 -10.91 -11.53 -7.09
C ASP A 100 -11.97 -10.94 -6.13
N HIS A 101 -13.06 -11.68 -5.95
CA HIS A 101 -14.18 -11.22 -5.13
C HIS A 101 -13.81 -11.15 -3.64
N GLU A 102 -12.93 -12.04 -3.16
CA GLU A 102 -12.53 -12.10 -1.74
C GLU A 102 -11.60 -10.94 -1.38
N GLU A 103 -10.68 -10.58 -2.28
CA GLU A 103 -9.78 -9.44 -2.16
C GLU A 103 -10.56 -8.13 -2.03
N MET A 104 -11.55 -7.90 -2.91
CA MET A 104 -12.38 -6.70 -2.86
C MET A 104 -13.18 -6.62 -1.55
N VAL A 105 -13.84 -7.71 -1.16
CA VAL A 105 -14.65 -7.74 0.07
C VAL A 105 -13.77 -7.53 1.30
N SER A 106 -12.61 -8.20 1.37
CA SER A 106 -11.68 -8.07 2.49
C SER A 106 -11.16 -6.64 2.66
N ALA A 107 -10.85 -5.95 1.56
CA ALA A 107 -10.43 -4.56 1.61
C ALA A 107 -11.55 -3.63 2.08
N VAL A 108 -12.77 -3.79 1.54
CA VAL A 108 -13.95 -3.02 1.95
C VAL A 108 -14.24 -3.23 3.44
N GLU A 109 -14.24 -4.47 3.93
CA GLU A 109 -14.47 -4.78 5.34
C GLU A 109 -13.39 -4.19 6.25
N ARG A 110 -12.11 -4.28 5.85
CA ARG A 110 -10.99 -3.67 6.58
C ARG A 110 -11.17 -2.16 6.70
N ILE A 111 -11.48 -1.48 5.61
CA ILE A 111 -11.66 -0.01 5.59
C ILE A 111 -12.86 0.41 6.45
N LEU A 112 -14.00 -0.27 6.29
CA LEU A 112 -15.21 0.04 7.06
C LEU A 112 -15.06 -0.33 8.55
N GLY A 113 -14.28 -1.36 8.86
CA GLY A 113 -13.93 -1.77 10.23
C GLY A 113 -13.11 -0.72 10.98
N GLN A 114 -12.17 -0.05 10.30
CA GLN A 114 -11.41 1.06 10.87
C GLN A 114 -12.31 2.25 11.24
N LYS A 115 -13.35 2.53 10.45
CA LYS A 115 -14.34 3.59 10.73
C LYS A 115 -15.23 3.27 11.95
N LYS A 116 -15.51 1.99 12.24
CA LYS A 116 -16.25 1.59 13.45
C LYS A 116 -15.45 1.82 14.74
N ALA A 117 -14.13 1.68 14.70
CA ALA A 117 -13.25 1.99 15.85
C ALA A 117 -13.08 3.50 16.07
N ALA A 118 -13.28 4.32 15.03
CA ALA A 118 -13.16 5.78 15.08
C ALA A 118 -14.48 6.52 15.39
N ARG A 119 -15.63 5.83 15.44
CA ARG A 119 -16.88 6.41 15.98
C ARG A 119 -16.81 6.38 17.51
N PRO A 120 -16.77 7.53 18.20
CA PRO A 120 -16.68 7.53 19.65
C PRO A 120 -18.00 7.00 20.21
N ALA A 121 -17.95 5.78 20.76
CA ALA A 121 -18.91 5.36 21.76
C ALA A 121 -18.76 6.31 22.96
N ALA A 122 -19.60 7.34 22.97
CA ALA A 122 -19.81 8.18 24.12
C ALA A 122 -20.34 7.31 25.26
N ARG A 123 -19.45 6.85 26.15
CA ARG A 123 -19.61 6.94 27.61
C ARG A 123 -18.51 6.20 28.35
N ASN A 124 -18.08 6.91 29.40
CA ASN A 124 -17.55 6.41 30.65
C ASN A 124 -16.06 6.07 30.76
N THR A 125 -15.36 7.13 31.15
CA THR A 125 -14.58 7.23 32.40
C THR A 125 -13.23 6.53 32.50
N SER A 126 -12.31 7.36 33.01
CA SER A 126 -11.12 7.06 33.80
C SER A 126 -9.87 6.62 33.05
N THR A 127 -9.00 7.62 32.87
CA THR A 127 -7.59 7.56 33.28
C THR A 127 -6.79 6.34 32.83
N ASN A 128 -6.08 6.50 31.73
CA ASN A 128 -4.63 6.45 31.81
C ASN A 128 -3.99 7.36 30.77
N LYS A 129 -3.10 8.21 31.27
CA LYS A 129 -2.13 8.97 30.49
C LYS A 129 -1.22 7.96 29.79
N GLU A 130 -1.02 8.14 28.49
CA GLU A 130 0.28 8.07 27.79
C GLU A 130 0.07 7.94 26.27
N GLY A 131 0.86 8.71 25.53
CA GLY A 131 1.28 8.36 24.17
C GLY A 131 0.30 8.66 23.05
N SER A 132 0.65 9.67 22.26
CA SER A 132 0.21 9.86 20.87
C SER A 132 0.04 8.50 20.15
N ARG A 133 -1.20 8.12 19.83
CA ARG A 133 -1.51 6.89 19.09
C ARG A 133 -1.08 7.05 17.63
N ASN A 134 0.20 6.78 17.38
CA ASN A 134 0.62 6.23 16.10
C ASN A 134 -0.06 4.87 15.97
N ASN A 135 -0.77 4.65 14.87
CA ASN A 135 -1.28 3.36 14.44
C ASN A 135 -0.11 2.50 13.92
N ALA A 136 0.93 2.35 14.75
CA ALA A 136 2.13 1.61 14.40
C ALA A 136 1.77 0.11 14.34
N PRO A 137 2.30 -0.62 13.35
CA PRO A 137 2.23 -2.08 13.32
C PRO A 137 2.81 -2.64 14.62
N VAL A 138 2.03 -3.48 15.32
CA VAL A 138 2.45 -4.10 16.58
C VAL A 138 2.63 -5.61 16.36
N LEU A 139 3.81 -6.12 16.71
CA LEU A 139 4.03 -7.56 16.84
C LEU A 139 3.33 -8.07 18.11
N LEU A 140 2.22 -8.79 17.92
CA LEU A 140 1.46 -9.39 19.01
C LEU A 140 2.12 -10.68 19.51
N GLY A 141 1.99 -10.95 20.81
CA GLY A 141 2.43 -12.20 21.44
C GLY A 141 3.54 -12.02 22.48
N ASP A 142 3.45 -12.81 23.55
CA ASP A 142 4.29 -12.69 24.75
C ASP A 142 5.24 -13.88 24.96
N SER A 143 5.46 -14.69 23.93
CA SER A 143 6.41 -15.80 24.02
C SER A 143 7.85 -15.28 24.15
N GLU A 144 8.73 -16.11 24.74
CA GLU A 144 10.15 -15.79 24.87
C GLU A 144 10.80 -15.52 23.49
N ALA A 145 10.40 -16.27 22.46
CA ALA A 145 10.85 -16.05 21.08
C ALA A 145 10.44 -14.67 20.55
N MET A 146 9.22 -14.23 20.81
CA MET A 146 8.74 -12.89 20.41
C MET A 146 9.44 -11.77 21.18
N SER A 147 9.73 -12.00 22.47
CA SER A 147 10.52 -11.07 23.27
C SER A 147 11.96 -10.94 22.74
N ALA A 148 12.59 -12.07 22.40
CA ALA A 148 13.91 -12.08 21.79
C ALA A 148 13.93 -11.41 20.41
N LEU A 149 12.88 -11.61 19.60
CA LEU A 149 12.71 -10.94 18.32
C LEU A 149 12.62 -9.41 18.50
N ARG A 150 11.77 -8.93 19.43
CA ARG A 150 11.66 -7.48 19.73
C ARG A 150 13.00 -6.86 20.10
N HIS A 151 13.78 -7.51 20.97
CA HIS A 151 15.13 -7.03 21.31
C HIS A 151 16.11 -7.05 20.14
N ARG A 152 16.00 -8.01 19.21
CA ARG A 152 16.81 -8.01 17.99
C ARG A 152 16.43 -6.85 17.08
N ILE A 153 15.13 -6.60 16.90
CA ILE A 153 14.59 -5.48 16.11
C ILE A 153 15.12 -4.14 16.64
N GLU A 154 15.01 -3.90 17.94
CA GLU A 154 15.50 -2.67 18.58
C GLU A 154 17.00 -2.43 18.29
N ARG A 155 17.81 -3.50 18.36
CA ARG A 155 19.25 -3.41 18.12
C ARG A 155 19.61 -3.14 16.65
N VAL A 156 18.92 -3.78 15.70
CA VAL A 156 19.22 -3.60 14.28
C VAL A 156 18.67 -2.28 13.74
N ALA A 157 17.54 -1.80 14.27
CA ALA A 157 16.93 -0.53 13.88
C ALA A 157 17.84 0.67 14.18
N ALA A 158 18.67 0.58 15.22
CA ALA A 158 19.67 1.59 15.55
C ALA A 158 20.92 1.59 14.63
N SER A 159 21.04 0.63 13.70
CA SER A 159 22.19 0.48 12.80
C SER A 159 21.81 0.77 11.34
N ASP A 160 22.78 1.20 10.55
CA ASP A 160 22.64 1.39 9.11
C ASP A 160 22.98 0.13 8.29
N ASN A 161 23.20 -1.00 8.97
CA ASN A 161 23.58 -2.25 8.31
C ASN A 161 22.38 -2.91 7.62
N PRO A 162 22.59 -3.61 6.49
CA PRO A 162 21.56 -4.43 5.88
C PRO A 162 21.07 -5.52 6.85
N VAL A 163 19.76 -5.76 6.87
CA VAL A 163 19.11 -6.75 7.75
C VAL A 163 18.48 -7.84 6.89
N LEU A 164 18.83 -9.10 7.15
CA LEU A 164 18.17 -10.26 6.55
C LEU A 164 17.09 -10.79 7.51
N ILE A 165 15.85 -10.83 7.06
CA ILE A 165 14.70 -11.36 7.82
C ILE A 165 14.31 -12.72 7.24
N THR A 166 14.37 -13.76 8.05
CA THR A 166 14.01 -15.13 7.65
C THR A 166 12.80 -15.63 8.43
N GLY A 167 12.03 -16.53 7.80
CA GLY A 167 10.81 -17.08 8.37
C GLY A 167 9.93 -17.68 7.29
N GLU A 168 9.01 -18.55 7.70
CA GLU A 168 8.04 -19.18 6.80
C GLU A 168 7.10 -18.14 6.15
N ALA A 169 6.41 -18.54 5.08
CA ALA A 169 5.38 -17.70 4.48
C ALA A 169 4.30 -17.36 5.52
N GLY A 170 3.84 -16.10 5.55
CA GLY A 170 2.85 -15.63 6.52
C GLY A 170 3.36 -15.41 7.95
N SER A 171 4.65 -15.57 8.24
CA SER A 171 5.21 -15.37 9.59
C SER A 171 5.37 -13.89 10.00
N GLY A 172 4.86 -12.95 9.21
CA GLY A 172 4.94 -11.50 9.49
C GLY A 172 6.31 -10.86 9.22
N LYS A 173 7.08 -11.33 8.22
CA LYS A 173 8.38 -10.74 7.85
C LYS A 173 8.26 -9.27 7.44
N GLU A 174 7.23 -8.93 6.67
CA GLU A 174 6.92 -7.55 6.28
C GLU A 174 6.64 -6.66 7.49
N LEU A 175 5.89 -7.20 8.46
CA LEU A 175 5.61 -6.51 9.73
C LEU A 175 6.90 -6.20 10.48
N VAL A 176 7.84 -7.15 10.53
CA VAL A 176 9.16 -6.95 11.13
C VAL A 176 9.94 -5.85 10.40
N ALA A 177 9.97 -5.84 9.07
CA ALA A 177 10.66 -4.82 8.28
C ALA A 177 10.08 -3.42 8.53
N SER A 178 8.75 -3.30 8.59
CA SER A 178 8.06 -2.04 8.91
C SER A 178 8.43 -1.51 10.30
N ILE A 179 8.49 -2.39 11.30
CA ILE A 179 8.87 -2.00 12.67
C ILE A 179 10.34 -1.59 12.73
N VAL A 180 11.24 -2.31 12.04
CA VAL A 180 12.66 -1.92 11.96
C VAL A 180 12.79 -0.51 11.37
N HIS A 181 12.09 -0.22 10.28
CA HIS A 181 12.09 1.12 9.68
C HIS A 181 11.58 2.19 10.66
N GLN A 182 10.44 1.95 11.33
CA GLN A 182 9.84 2.89 12.27
C GLN A 182 10.70 3.17 13.50
N GLN A 183 11.46 2.18 13.96
CA GLN A 183 12.37 2.33 15.10
C GLN A 183 13.74 2.88 14.69
N SER A 184 14.00 3.05 13.39
CA SER A 184 15.29 3.55 12.89
C SER A 184 15.41 5.07 12.90
N SER A 185 16.64 5.55 12.70
CA SER A 185 16.92 6.97 12.44
C SER A 185 16.23 7.49 11.16
N ARG A 186 15.80 6.59 10.26
CA ARG A 186 15.23 6.89 8.94
C ARG A 186 13.70 6.80 8.89
N HIS A 187 13.02 6.68 10.05
CA HIS A 187 11.56 6.56 10.16
C HIS A 187 10.73 7.68 9.51
N ARG A 188 11.35 8.82 9.18
CA ARG A 188 10.70 9.93 8.45
C ARG A 188 10.85 9.81 6.93
N GLY A 189 11.79 8.99 6.47
CA GLY A 189 12.02 8.70 5.06
C GLY A 189 11.02 7.67 4.53
N PRO A 190 11.01 7.41 3.22
CA PRO A 190 10.13 6.43 2.62
C PRO A 190 10.51 5.00 3.04
N LEU A 191 9.52 4.16 3.30
CA LEU A 191 9.66 2.70 3.29
C LEU A 191 9.13 2.21 1.93
N ILE A 192 10.02 1.72 1.08
CA ILE A 192 9.68 1.14 -0.22
C ILE A 192 9.80 -0.37 -0.11
N THR A 193 8.71 -1.08 -0.36
CA THR A 193 8.68 -2.55 -0.36
C THR A 193 8.49 -3.06 -1.77
N VAL A 194 9.20 -4.12 -2.13
CA VAL A 194 9.03 -4.83 -3.41
C VAL A 194 9.14 -6.34 -3.19
N SER A 195 8.16 -7.09 -3.69
CA SER A 195 8.28 -8.55 -3.80
C SER A 195 8.99 -8.89 -5.10
N CYS A 196 10.17 -9.51 -4.95
CA CYS A 196 10.98 -9.95 -6.06
C CYS A 196 10.33 -11.13 -6.81
N ALA A 197 9.43 -11.88 -6.17
CA ALA A 197 8.67 -12.95 -6.79
C ALA A 197 7.47 -12.45 -7.61
N ALA A 198 6.97 -11.23 -7.35
CA ALA A 198 5.80 -10.68 -8.02
C ALA A 198 6.10 -10.08 -9.41
N LEU A 199 7.37 -9.86 -9.74
CA LEU A 199 7.79 -9.21 -10.99
C LEU A 199 8.53 -10.20 -11.92
N PRO A 200 8.36 -10.08 -13.24
CA PRO A 200 9.19 -10.79 -14.21
C PRO A 200 10.68 -10.47 -14.02
N ALA A 201 11.53 -11.50 -14.11
CA ALA A 201 12.97 -11.39 -13.89
C ALA A 201 13.66 -10.35 -14.78
N ASP A 202 13.18 -10.19 -16.02
CA ASP A 202 13.67 -9.23 -17.01
C ASP A 202 13.31 -7.78 -16.66
N GLN A 203 12.28 -7.57 -15.83
CA GLN A 203 11.86 -6.23 -15.37
C GLN A 203 12.42 -5.90 -13.99
N LEU A 204 12.67 -6.90 -13.15
CA LEU A 204 13.04 -6.70 -11.75
C LEU A 204 14.31 -5.86 -11.56
N GLU A 205 15.33 -6.06 -12.39
CA GLU A 205 16.56 -5.27 -12.32
C GLU A 205 16.30 -3.79 -12.67
N SER A 206 15.60 -3.57 -13.78
CA SER A 206 15.20 -2.24 -14.23
C SER A 206 14.35 -1.54 -13.18
N GLU A 207 13.46 -2.25 -12.48
CA GLU A 207 12.62 -1.66 -11.44
C GLU A 207 13.43 -1.29 -10.19
N ILE A 208 14.30 -2.16 -9.71
CA ILE A 208 15.08 -1.90 -8.49
C ILE A 208 16.08 -0.76 -8.71
N PHE A 209 16.82 -0.80 -9.82
CA PHE A 209 17.96 0.10 -10.06
C PHE A 209 17.66 1.24 -11.03
N GLY A 210 16.57 1.17 -11.80
CA GLY A 210 16.26 2.12 -12.86
C GLY A 210 17.01 1.83 -14.17
N HIS A 211 16.71 2.63 -15.19
CA HIS A 211 17.42 2.59 -16.47
C HIS A 211 17.38 3.94 -17.18
N GLU A 212 18.38 4.19 -18.01
CA GLU A 212 18.35 5.31 -18.96
C GLU A 212 17.63 4.91 -20.25
N LYS A 213 17.07 5.90 -20.93
CA LYS A 213 16.45 5.71 -22.24
C LYS A 213 17.43 5.05 -23.20
N GLY A 214 17.02 3.94 -23.80
CA GLY A 214 17.83 3.17 -24.75
C GLY A 214 18.78 2.15 -24.12
N ALA A 215 18.74 1.93 -22.79
CA ALA A 215 19.55 0.90 -22.14
C ALA A 215 19.28 -0.53 -22.66
N PHE A 216 18.05 -0.81 -23.11
CA PHE A 216 17.65 -2.08 -23.73
C PHE A 216 16.51 -1.88 -24.73
N ALA A 217 16.19 -2.92 -25.52
CA ALA A 217 15.09 -2.90 -26.47
C ALA A 217 13.74 -2.75 -25.74
N GLY A 218 13.14 -1.57 -25.79
CA GLY A 218 11.91 -1.23 -25.06
C GLY A 218 12.05 -0.07 -24.07
N ALA A 219 13.29 0.34 -23.73
CA ALA A 219 13.57 1.47 -22.83
C ALA A 219 13.28 2.83 -23.51
N GLN A 220 12.01 3.17 -23.64
CA GLN A 220 11.54 4.35 -24.38
C GLN A 220 11.76 5.68 -23.62
N ALA A 221 11.96 5.62 -22.31
CA ALA A 221 12.18 6.76 -21.43
C ALA A 221 13.16 6.41 -20.31
N ASN A 222 13.63 7.42 -19.57
CA ASN A 222 14.38 7.20 -18.34
C ASN A 222 13.42 6.68 -17.26
N HIS A 223 13.87 5.69 -16.49
CA HIS A 223 13.15 5.11 -15.37
C HIS A 223 13.97 5.25 -14.09
N ARG A 224 13.32 5.77 -13.06
CA ARG A 224 13.96 6.00 -11.76
C ARG A 224 13.74 4.76 -10.89
N GLY A 225 14.82 4.15 -10.40
CA GLY A 225 14.74 2.90 -9.64
C GLY A 225 14.08 3.03 -8.27
N LEU A 226 13.60 1.91 -7.74
CA LEU A 226 13.07 1.81 -6.38
C LEU A 226 14.14 2.12 -5.33
N ALA A 227 15.40 1.76 -5.57
CA ALA A 227 16.52 2.09 -4.70
C ALA A 227 16.71 3.62 -4.56
N GLU A 228 16.59 4.34 -5.68
CA GLU A 228 16.66 5.80 -5.68
C GLU A 228 15.42 6.45 -5.06
N SER A 229 14.26 5.81 -5.22
CA SER A 229 13.00 6.24 -4.60
C SER A 229 13.00 6.03 -3.08
N ALA A 230 13.76 5.05 -2.59
CA ALA A 230 13.98 4.78 -1.18
C ALA A 230 15.08 5.66 -0.56
N HIS A 231 15.63 6.62 -1.31
CA HIS A 231 16.72 7.47 -0.82
C HIS A 231 16.31 8.23 0.46
N GLY A 232 17.19 8.21 1.46
CA GLY A 232 16.93 8.76 2.79
C GLY A 232 15.97 7.92 3.65
N GLY A 233 15.54 6.76 3.18
CA GLY A 233 14.61 5.85 3.85
C GLY A 233 15.11 4.40 3.89
N THR A 234 14.22 3.46 3.60
CA THR A 234 14.46 2.01 3.65
C THR A 234 13.87 1.33 2.41
N LEU A 235 14.67 0.49 1.75
CA LEU A 235 14.22 -0.43 0.72
C LEU A 235 14.11 -1.84 1.31
N PHE A 236 12.93 -2.44 1.25
CA PHE A 236 12.68 -3.81 1.67
C PHE A 236 12.42 -4.69 0.46
N LEU A 237 13.26 -5.73 0.30
CA LEU A 237 13.19 -6.70 -0.78
C LEU A 237 12.61 -8.01 -0.22
N GLU A 238 11.34 -8.28 -0.53
CA GLU A 238 10.69 -9.54 -0.21
C GLU A 238 11.05 -10.61 -1.23
N ASP A 239 11.12 -11.87 -0.77
CA ASP A 239 11.50 -13.02 -1.60
C ASP A 239 12.82 -12.79 -2.35
N ILE A 240 13.84 -12.32 -1.61
CA ILE A 240 15.17 -11.97 -2.15
C ILE A 240 15.87 -13.13 -2.87
N ASP A 241 15.45 -14.37 -2.63
CA ASP A 241 15.89 -15.57 -3.32
C ASP A 241 15.38 -15.66 -4.77
N ALA A 242 14.34 -14.92 -5.12
CA ALA A 242 13.84 -14.78 -6.49
C ALA A 242 14.69 -13.81 -7.35
N LEU A 243 15.66 -13.10 -6.75
CA LEU A 243 16.47 -12.11 -7.46
C LEU A 243 17.40 -12.79 -8.50
N PRO A 244 17.38 -12.38 -9.79
CA PRO A 244 18.33 -12.88 -10.79
C PRO A 244 19.79 -12.58 -10.44
N LEU A 245 20.71 -13.43 -10.88
CA LEU A 245 22.15 -13.30 -10.58
C LEU A 245 22.75 -11.93 -11.00
N GLU A 246 22.28 -11.38 -12.11
CA GLU A 246 22.72 -10.07 -12.61
C GLU A 246 22.30 -8.95 -11.64
N ALA A 247 21.05 -8.97 -11.19
CA ALA A 247 20.52 -8.06 -10.17
C ALA A 247 21.22 -8.24 -8.80
N GLN A 248 21.57 -9.47 -8.42
CA GLN A 248 22.33 -9.73 -7.17
C GLN A 248 23.70 -9.05 -7.19
N THR A 249 24.37 -9.04 -8.36
CA THR A 249 25.67 -8.38 -8.52
C THR A 249 25.55 -6.87 -8.35
N ARG A 250 24.51 -6.24 -8.90
CA ARG A 250 24.23 -4.81 -8.68
C ARG A 250 23.82 -4.50 -7.25
N LEU A 251 22.99 -5.35 -6.64
CA LEU A 251 22.62 -5.19 -5.23
C LEU A 251 23.85 -5.21 -4.33
N LEU A 252 24.80 -6.11 -4.59
CA LEU A 252 26.04 -6.17 -3.82
C LEU A 252 26.85 -4.86 -3.90
N ARG A 253 26.91 -4.23 -5.09
CA ARG A 253 27.57 -2.92 -5.27
C ARG A 253 26.83 -1.83 -4.51
N LEU A 254 25.50 -1.79 -4.62
CA LEU A 254 24.68 -0.85 -3.86
C LEU A 254 24.89 -0.97 -2.34
N LEU A 255 25.03 -2.19 -1.83
CA LEU A 255 25.27 -2.44 -0.41
C LEU A 255 26.70 -2.09 0.02
N ALA A 256 27.70 -2.26 -0.85
CA ALA A 256 29.11 -2.00 -0.55
C ALA A 256 29.47 -0.50 -0.67
N ASP A 257 29.04 0.13 -1.76
CA ASP A 257 29.50 1.46 -2.18
C ASP A 257 28.44 2.55 -1.92
N GLN A 258 27.19 2.17 -1.63
CA GLN A 258 26.02 3.08 -1.53
C GLN A 258 25.76 3.90 -2.82
N GLU A 259 26.26 3.41 -3.95
CA GLU A 259 26.08 4.00 -5.28
C GLU A 259 25.13 3.14 -6.14
N ILE A 260 24.32 3.78 -6.97
CA ILE A 260 23.40 3.16 -7.95
C ILE A 260 23.98 3.32 -9.35
#